data_AF-A0AAD0HAY8-F1
#
_entry.id   AF-A0AAD0HAY8-F1
#
_cell.length_a   1.000
_cell.length_b   1.000
_cell.length_c   1.000
_cell.angle_alpha   90.00
_cell.angle_beta   90.00
_cell.angle_gamma   90.00
#
_symmetry.space_group_name_H-M   'P 1'
#
loop_
_entity.id
_entity.type
_entity.pdbx_description
1 polymer ?
#
loop_
_entity_poly.entity_id
_entity_poly.type
_entity_poly.pdbx_seq_one_letter_code
_entity_poly.pdbx_strand_id
1 'polypeptide(L)' 'MNLEFSKETQHFLTNYCKDNNLSEKEALELALSYLEHKIRIDGYKKDVELYKQGKLKTYTSDEVFAKIRAKINN' A
#
# COMPACT_ATOMS: atom_id res chain seq x y z
N MET A 1 -16.66 -5.34 15.58
CA MET A 1 -15.75 -6.43 15.16
C MET A 1 -14.89 -6.75 16.37
N ASN A 2 -14.91 -7.98 16.87
CA ASN A 2 -14.03 -8.39 17.97
C ASN A 2 -12.81 -9.08 17.36
N LEU A 3 -11.62 -8.53 17.63
CA LEU A 3 -10.35 -9.11 17.21
C LEU A 3 -9.81 -9.96 18.35
N GLU A 4 -9.61 -11.24 18.10
CA GLU A 4 -8.94 -12.13 19.04
C GLU A 4 -7.44 -12.10 18.78
N PHE A 5 -6.69 -11.60 19.76
CA PHE A 5 -5.24 -11.49 19.71
C PHE A 5 -4.60 -12.52 20.64
N SER A 6 -3.40 -12.99 20.29
CA SER A 6 -2.58 -13.79 21.21
C SER A 6 -2.23 -12.97 22.45
N LYS A 7 -1.90 -13.64 23.56
CA LYS A 7 -1.48 -12.94 24.80
C LYS A 7 -0.27 -12.04 24.58
N GLU A 8 0.67 -12.50 23.77
CA GLU A 8 1.88 -11.75 23.41
C GLU A 8 1.52 -10.47 22.64
N THR A 9 0.57 -10.57 21.70
CA THR A 9 0.11 -9.45 20.88
C THR A 9 -0.68 -8.44 21.72
N GLN A 10 -1.53 -8.90 22.63
CA GLN A 10 -2.24 -8.03 23.59
C GLN A 10 -1.27 -7.29 24.51
N HIS A 11 -0.23 -7.99 24.99
CA HIS A 11 0.80 -7.38 25.84
C HIS A 11 1.57 -6.29 25.08
N PHE A 12 2.00 -6.58 23.85
CA PHE A 12 2.63 -5.60 22.97
C PHE A 12 1.73 -4.38 22.73
N LEU A 13 0.49 -4.62 22.31
CA LEU A 13 -0.48 -3.55 22.01
C LEU A 13 -0.73 -2.66 23.23
N THR A 14 -0.88 -3.26 24.41
CA THR A 14 -1.09 -2.54 25.66
C THR A 14 0.09 -1.62 25.99
N ASN A 15 1.32 -2.12 25.85
CA ASN A 15 2.53 -1.31 26.12
C ASN A 15 2.70 -0.22 25.07
N TYR A 16 2.51 -0.54 23.79
CA TYR A 16 2.59 0.44 22.71
C TYR A 16 1.60 1.59 22.88
N CYS A 17 0.35 1.28 23.24
CA CYS A 17 -0.68 2.29 23.55
C CYS A 17 -0.25 3.21 24.71
N LYS A 18 0.30 2.64 25.79
CA LYS A 18 0.78 3.41 26.95
C LYS A 18 1.95 4.32 26.57
N ASP A 19 2.95 3.77 25.89
CA ASP A 19 4.19 4.49 25.57
C ASP A 19 3.95 5.65 24.59
N ASN A 20 2.93 5.53 23.73
CA ASN A 20 2.62 6.53 22.70
C ASN A 20 1.39 7.39 23.03
N ASN A 21 0.77 7.19 24.20
CA ASN A 21 -0.48 7.84 24.61
C ASN A 21 -1.58 7.73 23.54
N LEU A 22 -1.81 6.50 23.08
CA LEU A 22 -2.81 6.17 22.06
C LEU A 22 -3.88 5.26 22.65
N SER A 23 -5.11 5.36 22.14
CA SER A 23 -6.10 4.32 22.32
C SER A 23 -5.75 3.08 21.48
N GLU A 24 -6.29 1.93 21.88
CA GLU A 24 -6.15 0.68 21.12
C GLU A 24 -6.63 0.84 19.67
N LYS A 25 -7.73 1.58 19.46
CA LYS A 25 -8.28 1.86 18.14
C LYS A 25 -7.28 2.63 17.27
N GLU A 26 -6.69 3.71 17.79
CA GLU A 26 -5.72 4.52 17.04
C GLU A 26 -4.47 3.72 16.70
N ALA A 27 -3.98 2.89 17.63
CA ALA A 27 -2.85 2.01 17.38
C ALA A 27 -3.13 0.99 16.25
N LEU A 28 -4.35 0.41 16.23
CA LEU A 28 -4.76 -0.51 15.18
C LEU A 28 -4.95 0.20 13.82
N GLU A 29 -5.52 1.40 13.80
CA GLU A 29 -5.65 2.21 12.58
C GLU A 29 -4.28 2.59 11.99
N LEU A 30 -3.32 2.94 12.85
CA LEU A 30 -1.92 3.16 12.43
C LEU A 30 -1.31 1.90 11.84
N ALA A 31 -1.47 0.75 12.51
CA ALA A 31 -0.94 -0.52 12.01
C ALA A 31 -1.50 -0.88 10.62
N LEU A 32 -2.80 -0.64 10.39
CA LEU A 32 -3.43 -0.83 9.09
C LEU A 32 -2.85 0.11 8.03
N SER A 33 -2.67 1.39 8.36
CA SER A 33 -2.04 2.36 7.45
C SER A 33 -0.62 1.95 7.04
N TYR A 34 0.18 1.46 8.01
CA TYR A 34 1.51 0.93 7.72
C TYR A 34 1.47 -0.30 6.82
N LEU A 35 0.50 -1.20 7.01
CA LEU A 35 0.33 -2.38 6.16
C LEU A 35 -0.01 -1.99 4.72
N GLU A 36 -0.96 -1.07 4.52
CA GLU A 36 -1.33 -0.57 3.20
C GLU A 36 -0.13 0.07 2.49
N HIS A 37 0.64 0.88 3.21
CA HIS A 37 1.84 1.50 2.68
C HIS A 37 2.90 0.47 2.28
N LYS A 38 3.11 -0.57 3.10
CA LYS A 38 4.04 -1.67 2.80
C LYS A 38 3.64 -2.44 1.55
N ILE A 39 2.36 -2.80 1.42
CA ILE A 39 1.80 -3.48 0.23
C ILE A 39 2.06 -2.64 -1.02
N ARG A 40 1.82 -1.33 -0.93
CA ARG A 40 2.05 -0.40 -2.04
C ARG A 40 3.51 -0.36 -2.48
N ILE A 41 4.45 -0.26 -1.53
CA ILE A 41 5.88 -0.27 -1.81
C ILE A 41 6.31 -1.57 -2.50
N ASP A 42 5.81 -2.71 -2.02
CA ASP A 42 6.17 -4.01 -2.62
C ASP A 42 5.58 -4.14 -4.04
N GLY A 43 4.40 -3.55 -4.29
CA GLY A 43 3.87 -3.35 -5.64
C GLY A 43 4.82 -2.56 -6.53
N TYR A 44 5.28 -1.39 -6.09
CA TYR A 44 6.24 -0.58 -6.86
C TYR A 44 7.55 -1.31 -7.14
N LYS A 45 8.10 -2.04 -6.18
CA LYS A 45 9.31 -2.85 -6.40
C LYS A 45 9.09 -3.88 -7.50
N LYS A 46 7.93 -4.54 -7.51
CA LYS A 46 7.56 -5.51 -8.56
C LYS A 46 7.44 -4.84 -9.93
N ASP A 47 6.81 -3.66 -9.99
CA ASP A 47 6.66 -2.90 -11.23
C ASP A 47 8.02 -2.48 -11.80
N VAL A 48 8.92 -2.02 -10.93
CA VAL A 48 10.32 -1.69 -11.30
C VAL A 48 11.03 -2.91 -11.88
N GLU A 49 10.84 -4.09 -11.29
CA GLU A 49 11.48 -5.31 -11.77
C GLU A 49 10.92 -5.76 -13.12
N LEU A 50 9.61 -5.64 -13.33
CA LEU A 50 8.98 -5.88 -14.63
C LEU A 50 9.47 -4.89 -15.69
N TYR A 51 9.67 -3.63 -15.32
CA TYR A 51 10.24 -2.61 -16.20
C TYR A 51 11.66 -2.97 -16.64
N LYS A 52 12.54 -3.34 -15.69
CA LYS A 52 13.92 -3.77 -16.01
C LYS A 52 13.95 -5.00 -16.92
N GLN A 53 12.98 -5.91 -16.77
CA GLN A 53 12.85 -7.09 -17.63
C GLN A 53 12.25 -6.78 -19.02
N GLY A 54 11.92 -5.52 -19.31
CA GLY A 54 11.23 -5.12 -20.54
C GLY A 54 9.78 -5.59 -20.64
N LYS A 55 9.21 -6.11 -19.54
CA LYS A 55 7.83 -6.62 -19.47
C LYS A 55 6.81 -5.52 -19.15
N LEU A 56 7.27 -4.38 -18.65
CA LEU A 56 6.47 -3.18 -18.44
C LEU A 56 6.93 -2.11 -19.43
N LYS A 57 6.02 -1.61 -20.28
CA LYS A 57 6.32 -0.48 -21.18
C LYS A 57 5.84 0.82 -20.56
N THR A 58 6.73 1.80 -20.47
CA THR A 58 6.37 3.19 -20.20
C THR A 58 5.95 3.87 -21.49
N TYR A 59 4.84 4.61 -21.47
CA TYR A 59 4.40 5.41 -22.60
C TYR A 59 4.72 6.89 -22.36
N THR A 60 5.08 7.60 -23.42
CA THR A 60 5.15 9.07 -23.37
C THR A 60 3.74 9.67 -23.35
N SER A 61 3.61 10.93 -22.92
CA SER A 61 2.35 11.67 -23.00
C SER A 61 1.76 11.63 -24.40
N ASP A 62 2.60 11.84 -25.43
CA ASP A 62 2.17 11.88 -26.83
C ASP A 62 1.65 10.52 -27.31
N GLU A 63 2.32 9.42 -26.93
CA GLU A 63 1.84 8.05 -27.22
C GLU A 63 0.47 7.79 -26.59
N VAL A 64 0.25 8.26 -25.36
CA VAL A 64 -1.04 8.11 -24.65
C VAL A 64 -2.12 8.95 -25.33
N PHE A 65 -1.87 10.23 -25.58
CA PHE A 65 -2.85 11.13 -26.20
C PHE A 65 -3.17 10.76 -27.66
N ALA A 66 -2.21 10.21 -28.41
CA ALA A 66 -2.47 9.67 -29.73
C ALA A 66 -3.47 8.49 -29.67
N LYS A 67 -3.28 7.54 -28.74
CA LYS A 67 -4.19 6.41 -28.54
C LYS A 67 -5.60 6.85 -28.11
N ILE A 68 -5.70 7.84 -27.23
CA ILE A 68 -6.99 8.39 -26.79
C ILE A 68 -7.72 9.03 -27.98
N ARG A 69 -7.05 9.90 -28.74
CA ARG A 69 -7.63 10.53 -29.93
C ARG A 69 -8.09 9.52 -30.97
N ALA A 70 -7.29 8.47 -31.21
CA ALA A 70 -7.67 7.39 -32.12
C ALA A 70 -8.91 6.61 -31.65
N LYS A 71 -9.15 6.50 -30.33
CA LYS A 71 -10.36 5.87 -29.77
C LYS A 71 -11.61 6.74 -29.87
N ILE A 72 -11.48 8.06 -29.85
CA ILE A 72 -12.62 9.00 -29.92
C ILE A 72 -13.10 9.18 -31.36
N ASN A 73 -12.19 9.09 -32.33
CA ASN A 73 -12.47 9.31 -33.75
C ASN A 73 -12.89 8.03 -34.51
N ASN A 74 -13.08 6.92 -33.81
CA ASN A 74 -13.66 5.65 -34.29
C ASN A 74 -15.03 5.44 -33.64
#